data_AF-A0A5K7YXC0-F1
#
_entry.id   AF-A0A5K7YXC0-F1
#
_cell.length_a   1.000
_cell.length_b   1.000
_cell.length_c   1.000
_cell.angle_alpha   90.00
_cell.angle_beta   90.00
_cell.angle_gamma   90.00
#
_symmetry.space_group_name_H-M   'P 1'
#
loop_
_entity.id
_entity.type
_entity.pdbx_description
1 polymer ?
#
loop_
_entity_poly.entity_id
_entity_poly.type
_entity_poly.pdbx_seq_one_letter_code
_entity_poly.pdbx_strand_id
1 'polypeptide(L)'
;MKTYKGNSLFFLKLKMALTLMVMVPLFASCGMHYNIKGSVVDARTGEPVEGAVVAINWIRYKLAPPGYPTPKERYGTTEDVTDSQGIFTIPYYPIGTHFMGIYKKGYVCWSSDTVFNPQGKDEDEMFVRRREKVRNGMAVTLKPKTREFPTYKHAAFVYLHVDTQLSAPKPLFDKVTAEEREIYIKHHCCPVKNF
;
A
#
# COMPACT_ATOMS: atom_id res chain seq x y z
N MET A 1 74.70 17.92 -12.00
CA MET A 1 73.60 17.69 -11.03
C MET A 1 72.27 17.88 -11.77
N LYS A 2 71.64 16.81 -12.28
CA LYS A 2 70.39 16.87 -13.05
C LYS A 2 69.20 16.73 -12.08
N THR A 3 68.37 17.76 -11.98
CA THR A 3 67.21 17.78 -11.09
C THR A 3 66.01 17.08 -11.74
N TYR A 4 65.51 16.05 -11.04
CA TYR A 4 64.33 15.26 -11.39
C TYR A 4 63.05 16.13 -11.28
N LYS A 5 62.53 16.61 -12.41
CA LYS A 5 61.30 17.43 -12.48
C LYS A 5 60.02 16.63 -12.84
N GLY A 6 60.13 15.31 -13.03
CA GLY A 6 59.04 14.45 -13.54
C GLY A 6 58.02 13.94 -12.51
N ASN A 7 58.36 13.95 -11.21
CA ASN A 7 57.55 13.24 -10.22
C ASN A 7 56.40 14.09 -9.64
N SER A 8 56.51 15.43 -9.65
CA SER A 8 55.53 16.32 -9.03
C SER A 8 54.15 16.25 -9.69
N LEU A 9 54.09 16.18 -11.03
CA LEU A 9 52.84 16.11 -11.77
C LEU A 9 52.13 14.77 -11.58
N PHE A 10 52.90 13.68 -11.45
CA PHE A 10 52.37 12.35 -11.18
C PHE A 10 51.74 12.26 -9.79
N PHE A 11 52.43 12.76 -8.76
CA PHE A 11 51.90 12.81 -7.40
C PHE A 11 50.68 13.73 -7.26
N LEU A 12 50.62 14.82 -8.02
CA LEU A 12 49.44 15.71 -8.04
C LEU A 12 48.23 15.01 -8.68
N LYS A 13 48.41 14.33 -9.82
CA LYS A 13 47.36 13.54 -10.49
C LYS A 13 46.88 12.38 -9.62
N LEU A 14 47.80 11.67 -8.97
CA LEU A 14 47.48 10.56 -8.06
C LEU A 14 46.69 11.04 -6.83
N LYS A 15 47.09 12.16 -6.22
CA LYS A 15 46.34 12.78 -5.12
C LYS A 15 44.94 13.21 -5.57
N MET A 16 44.81 13.84 -6.73
CA MET A 16 43.51 14.27 -7.25
C MET A 16 42.59 13.06 -7.52
N ALA A 17 43.12 12.00 -8.14
CA ALA A 17 42.38 10.77 -8.39
C ALA A 17 41.93 10.08 -7.10
N LEU A 18 42.82 10.00 -6.09
CA LEU A 18 42.50 9.42 -4.79
C LEU A 18 41.42 10.23 -4.06
N THR A 19 41.48 11.56 -4.14
CA THR A 19 40.49 12.46 -3.53
C THR A 19 39.11 12.31 -4.20
N LEU A 20 39.07 12.19 -5.53
CA LEU A 20 37.84 11.92 -6.28
C LEU A 20 37.25 10.55 -5.92
N MET A 21 38.08 9.51 -5.79
CA MET A 21 37.62 8.16 -5.45
C MET A 21 37.01 8.07 -4.05
N VAL A 22 37.49 8.87 -3.09
CA VAL A 22 36.95 8.95 -1.72
C VAL A 22 35.69 9.82 -1.64
N MET A 23 35.50 10.80 -2.54
CA MET A 23 34.31 11.66 -2.57
C MET A 23 33.07 10.97 -3.17
N VAL A 24 33.23 10.06 -4.14
CA VAL A 24 32.11 9.34 -4.79
C VAL A 24 31.18 8.59 -3.81
N PRO A 25 31.67 7.85 -2.80
CA PRO A 25 30.78 7.16 -1.86
C PRO A 25 30.05 8.10 -0.89
N LEU A 26 30.52 9.34 -0.67
CA LEU A 26 29.86 10.30 0.25
C LEU A 26 28.54 10.84 -0.32
N PHE A 27 28.38 10.88 -1.65
CA PHE A 27 27.14 11.29 -2.30
C PHE A 27 26.18 10.13 -2.61
N ALA A 28 26.62 8.88 -2.46
CA ALA A 28 25.79 7.70 -2.72
C ALA A 28 24.82 7.34 -1.57
N SER A 29 24.83 8.10 -0.47
CA SER A 29 24.15 7.77 0.79
C SER A 29 22.72 8.33 0.94
N CYS A 30 22.26 9.21 0.06
CA CYS A 30 20.84 9.53 0.01
C CYS A 30 20.08 8.39 -0.68
N GLY A 31 19.80 7.32 0.08
CA GLY A 31 18.81 6.32 -0.28
C GLY A 31 17.50 7.03 -0.55
N MET A 32 17.23 7.28 -1.83
CA MET A 32 16.10 8.06 -2.31
C MET A 32 14.82 7.25 -2.02
N HIS A 33 14.31 7.42 -0.80
CA HIS A 33 12.99 6.94 -0.43
C HIS A 33 11.98 7.78 -1.19
N TYR A 34 11.53 7.24 -2.32
CA TYR A 34 10.42 7.83 -3.06
C TYR A 34 9.15 7.55 -2.29
N ASN A 35 8.38 8.60 -2.02
CA ASN A 35 7.03 8.45 -1.51
C ASN A 35 6.05 8.59 -2.67
N ILE A 36 5.04 7.74 -2.70
CA ILE A 36 3.87 7.90 -3.54
C ILE A 36 2.88 8.77 -2.78
N LYS A 37 2.48 9.87 -3.41
CA LYS A 37 1.34 10.68 -2.97
C LYS A 37 0.13 10.32 -3.82
N GLY A 38 -1.00 10.10 -3.17
CA GLY A 38 -2.29 9.88 -3.82
C GLY A 38 -3.37 10.73 -3.17
N SER A 39 -4.56 10.69 -3.75
CA SER A 39 -5.74 11.35 -3.23
C SER A 39 -6.91 10.38 -3.11
N VAL A 40 -7.82 10.64 -2.18
CA VAL A 40 -9.08 9.93 -2.03
C VAL A 40 -10.22 10.92 -2.22
N VAL A 41 -11.16 10.59 -3.10
CA VAL A 41 -12.30 11.43 -3.47
C VAL A 41 -13.61 10.66 -3.37
N ASP A 42 -14.69 11.37 -3.05
CA ASP A 42 -16.05 10.83 -3.02
C ASP A 42 -16.55 10.61 -4.46
N ALA A 43 -17.07 9.42 -4.75
CA ALA A 43 -17.54 9.06 -6.09
C ALA A 43 -18.73 9.88 -6.61
N ARG A 44 -19.53 10.43 -5.70
CA ARG A 44 -20.76 11.18 -6.00
C ARG A 44 -20.46 12.67 -6.12
N THR A 45 -19.66 13.25 -5.23
CA THR A 45 -19.41 14.69 -5.23
C THR A 45 -18.10 15.08 -5.93
N GLY A 46 -17.15 14.16 -6.05
CA GLY A 46 -15.78 14.45 -6.50
C GLY A 46 -14.93 15.19 -5.47
N GLU A 47 -15.49 15.47 -4.28
CA GLU A 47 -14.79 16.19 -3.22
C GLU A 47 -13.77 15.30 -2.50
N PRO A 48 -12.71 15.89 -1.93
CA PRO A 48 -11.75 15.13 -1.16
C PRO A 48 -12.36 14.47 0.07
N VAL A 49 -11.89 13.26 0.38
CA VAL A 49 -12.34 12.50 1.55
C VAL A 49 -11.26 12.57 2.62
N GLU A 50 -11.47 13.41 3.62
CA GLU A 50 -10.63 13.50 4.83
C GLU A 50 -10.83 12.30 5.77
N GLY A 51 -9.79 11.85 6.47
CA GLY A 51 -9.92 10.83 7.51
C GLY A 51 -10.16 9.41 6.99
N ALA A 52 -9.94 9.14 5.72
CA ALA A 52 -9.89 7.78 5.19
C ALA A 52 -8.55 7.14 5.56
N VAL A 53 -8.59 5.92 6.09
CA VAL A 53 -7.37 5.17 6.43
C VAL A 53 -6.92 4.41 5.20
N VAL A 54 -5.68 4.64 4.81
CA VAL A 54 -4.97 3.96 3.73
C VAL A 54 -3.99 3.01 4.38
N ALA A 55 -4.05 1.73 4.03
CA ALA A 55 -3.09 0.74 4.49
C ALA A 55 -2.52 -0.02 3.29
N ILE A 56 -1.21 -0.18 3.26
CA ILE A 56 -0.50 -0.90 2.20
C ILE A 56 0.48 -1.91 2.78
N ASN A 57 0.43 -3.12 2.24
CA ASN A 57 1.35 -4.20 2.54
C ASN A 57 2.19 -4.50 1.29
N TRP A 58 3.49 -4.30 1.39
CA TRP A 58 4.45 -4.61 0.34
C TRP A 58 5.01 -6.01 0.52
N ILE A 59 4.97 -6.80 -0.54
CA ILE A 59 5.31 -8.22 -0.55
C ILE A 59 6.43 -8.43 -1.57
N ARG A 60 7.52 -9.06 -1.14
CA ARG A 60 8.58 -9.53 -2.04
C ARG A 60 8.65 -11.05 -2.03
N TYR A 61 9.10 -11.62 -3.13
CA TYR A 61 9.34 -13.05 -3.24
C TYR A 61 10.80 -13.32 -2.91
N LYS A 62 11.04 -14.25 -1.99
CA LYS A 62 12.40 -14.75 -1.74
C LYS A 62 12.80 -15.71 -2.85
N LEU A 63 14.10 -15.75 -3.12
CA LEU A 63 14.68 -16.79 -3.97
C LEU A 63 14.44 -18.14 -3.31
N ALA A 64 13.86 -19.08 -4.06
CA ALA A 64 13.67 -20.46 -3.62
C ALA A 64 14.43 -21.42 -4.56
N PRO A 65 14.86 -22.59 -4.07
CA PRO A 65 15.41 -23.64 -4.92
C PRO A 65 14.41 -24.04 -6.04
N PRO A 66 14.89 -24.46 -7.21
CA PRO A 66 14.03 -24.97 -8.27
C PRO A 66 13.10 -26.09 -7.75
N GLY A 67 11.81 -26.01 -8.10
CA GLY A 67 10.80 -26.99 -7.67
C GLY A 67 10.09 -26.67 -6.35
N TYR A 68 10.52 -25.65 -5.61
CA TYR A 68 9.84 -25.20 -4.38
C TYR A 68 9.09 -23.87 -4.59
N PRO A 69 7.94 -23.66 -3.94
CA PRO A 69 7.23 -22.39 -4.00
C PRO A 69 8.09 -21.26 -3.41
N THR A 70 8.12 -20.10 -4.08
CA THR A 70 8.84 -18.93 -3.59
C THR A 70 8.15 -18.36 -2.34
N PRO A 71 8.82 -18.33 -1.17
CA PRO A 71 8.18 -17.81 0.03
C PRO A 71 7.92 -16.31 -0.14
N LYS A 72 6.70 -15.89 0.19
CA LYS A 72 6.32 -14.49 0.29
C LYS A 72 6.87 -13.92 1.58
N GLU A 73 7.54 -12.78 1.51
CA GLU A 73 7.98 -12.03 2.66
C GLU A 73 7.32 -10.66 2.65
N ARG A 74 6.76 -10.28 3.81
CA ARG A 74 6.31 -8.92 4.07
C ARG A 74 7.54 -8.03 4.18
N TYR A 75 7.67 -7.12 3.23
CA TYR A 75 8.80 -6.21 3.11
C TYR A 75 8.56 -4.89 3.86
N GLY A 76 7.31 -4.43 3.92
CA GLY A 76 6.92 -3.25 4.68
C GLY A 76 5.40 -3.12 4.75
N THR A 77 4.91 -2.63 5.88
CA THR A 77 3.51 -2.21 6.04
C THR A 77 3.49 -0.76 6.43
N THR A 78 2.67 0.03 5.76
CA THR A 78 2.49 1.45 6.08
C THR A 78 1.01 1.75 6.10
N GLU A 79 0.64 2.58 7.05
CA GLU A 79 -0.71 3.13 7.15
C GLU A 79 -0.59 4.65 7.19
N ASP A 80 -1.57 5.31 6.59
CA ASP A 80 -1.71 6.75 6.61
C ASP A 80 -3.19 7.11 6.70
N VAL A 81 -3.47 8.35 7.10
CA VAL A 81 -4.83 8.89 7.18
C VAL A 81 -4.91 10.11 6.27
N THR A 82 -5.91 10.15 5.40
CA THR A 82 -6.04 11.26 4.46
C THR A 82 -6.30 12.58 5.18
N ASP A 83 -5.63 13.64 4.73
CA ASP A 83 -5.80 14.99 5.24
C ASP A 83 -7.08 15.68 4.71
N SER A 84 -7.29 16.95 5.04
CA SER A 84 -8.45 17.74 4.59
C SER A 84 -8.54 17.92 3.07
N GLN A 85 -7.44 17.69 2.35
CA GLN A 85 -7.39 17.67 0.88
C GLN A 85 -7.50 16.24 0.32
N GLY A 86 -7.82 15.26 1.17
CA GLY A 86 -7.94 13.85 0.80
C GLY A 86 -6.61 13.20 0.44
N ILE A 87 -5.47 13.82 0.75
CA ILE A 87 -4.15 13.36 0.34
C ILE A 87 -3.60 12.33 1.32
N PHE A 88 -2.98 11.28 0.79
CA PHE A 88 -2.21 10.31 1.55
C PHE A 88 -0.80 10.15 0.97
N THR A 89 0.13 9.69 1.80
CA THR A 89 1.53 9.44 1.45
C THR A 89 1.98 8.07 1.94
N ILE A 90 2.51 7.26 1.03
CA ILE A 90 3.04 5.92 1.34
C ILE A 90 4.44 5.74 0.73
N PRO A 91 5.34 4.95 1.34
CA PRO A 91 6.63 4.65 0.74
C PRO A 91 6.47 3.82 -0.53
N TYR A 92 7.29 4.11 -1.54
CA TYR A 92 7.42 3.31 -2.74
C TYR A 92 8.57 2.32 -2.59
N TYR A 93 8.29 1.06 -2.92
CA TYR A 93 9.31 0.04 -3.04
C TYR A 93 9.36 -0.47 -4.49
N PRO A 94 10.51 -0.32 -5.18
CA PRO A 94 10.62 -0.64 -6.61
C PRO A 94 10.60 -2.14 -6.91
N ILE A 95 10.78 -2.98 -5.88
CA ILE A 95 10.86 -4.44 -6.02
C ILE A 95 9.75 -5.07 -5.20
N GLY A 96 8.96 -5.93 -5.84
CA GLY A 96 7.88 -6.69 -5.22
C GLY A 96 6.51 -6.36 -5.80
N THR A 97 5.48 -6.75 -5.07
CA THR A 97 4.07 -6.44 -5.32
C THR A 97 3.48 -5.80 -4.07
N HIS A 98 2.29 -5.22 -4.18
CA HIS A 98 1.57 -4.62 -3.06
C HIS A 98 0.16 -5.18 -2.94
N PHE A 99 -0.38 -5.07 -1.75
CA PHE A 99 -1.82 -5.08 -1.49
C PHE A 99 -2.16 -3.81 -0.72
N MET A 100 -3.10 -3.01 -1.23
CA MET A 100 -3.52 -1.77 -0.61
C MET A 100 -5.02 -1.79 -0.35
N GLY A 101 -5.43 -1.41 0.85
CA GLY A 101 -6.83 -1.18 1.23
C GLY A 101 -7.03 0.26 1.68
N ILE A 102 -8.20 0.81 1.35
CA ILE A 102 -8.59 2.16 1.75
C ILE A 102 -10.00 2.08 2.32
N TYR A 103 -10.18 2.59 3.53
CA TYR A 103 -11.47 2.54 4.20
C TYR A 103 -11.79 3.82 4.98
N LYS A 104 -13.07 4.22 4.89
CA LYS A 104 -13.70 5.22 5.74
C LYS A 104 -15.12 4.77 6.03
N LYS A 105 -15.56 4.91 7.28
CA LYS A 105 -16.94 4.60 7.67
C LYS A 105 -17.94 5.36 6.78
N GLY A 106 -18.97 4.66 6.32
CA GLY A 106 -19.96 5.18 5.38
C GLY A 106 -19.63 4.99 3.90
N TYR A 107 -18.44 4.47 3.57
CA TYR A 107 -18.03 4.17 2.20
C TYR A 107 -17.83 2.67 1.97
N VAL A 108 -17.88 2.25 0.71
CA VAL A 108 -17.44 0.94 0.27
C VAL A 108 -15.91 0.88 0.36
N CYS A 109 -15.40 -0.07 1.14
CA CYS A 109 -13.97 -0.37 1.21
C CYS A 109 -13.39 -0.63 -0.18
N TRP A 110 -12.25 0.01 -0.45
CA TRP A 110 -11.52 -0.11 -1.70
C TRP A 110 -10.31 -1.02 -1.48
N SER A 111 -10.03 -1.93 -2.40
CA SER A 111 -8.80 -2.75 -2.35
C SER A 111 -8.11 -2.82 -3.70
N SER A 112 -6.78 -2.89 -3.75
CA SER A 112 -6.05 -2.92 -5.03
C SER A 112 -6.25 -4.20 -5.84
N ASP A 113 -6.70 -5.29 -5.20
CA ASP A 113 -6.84 -6.62 -5.82
C ASP A 113 -8.30 -7.03 -6.10
N THR A 114 -9.27 -6.46 -5.38
CA THR A 114 -10.68 -6.85 -5.49
C THR A 114 -11.61 -5.65 -5.37
N VAL A 115 -12.61 -5.59 -6.24
CA VAL A 115 -13.71 -4.63 -6.19
C VAL A 115 -14.93 -5.29 -5.56
N PHE A 116 -15.51 -4.63 -4.57
CA PHE A 116 -16.83 -4.99 -4.07
C PHE A 116 -17.91 -4.39 -4.98
N ASN A 117 -18.68 -5.25 -5.63
CA ASN A 117 -19.81 -4.92 -6.47
C ASN A 117 -21.12 -5.20 -5.71
N PRO A 118 -21.78 -4.19 -5.11
CA PRO A 118 -22.98 -4.41 -4.30
C PRO A 118 -24.20 -4.90 -5.09
N GLN A 119 -24.17 -4.80 -6.43
CA GLN A 119 -25.25 -5.27 -7.31
C GLN A 119 -25.06 -6.71 -7.82
N GLY A 120 -23.95 -7.37 -7.46
CA GLY A 120 -23.71 -8.76 -7.84
C GLY A 120 -24.78 -9.68 -7.25
N LYS A 121 -25.21 -10.69 -8.00
CA LYS A 121 -26.22 -11.66 -7.56
C LYS A 121 -25.64 -12.76 -6.67
N ASP A 122 -24.39 -13.10 -6.91
CA ASP A 122 -23.62 -14.11 -6.19
C ASP A 122 -22.24 -13.58 -5.79
N GLU A 123 -21.43 -14.41 -5.12
CA GLU A 123 -20.13 -14.00 -4.61
C GLU A 123 -19.10 -13.70 -5.71
N ASP A 124 -19.18 -14.40 -6.85
CA ASP A 124 -18.28 -14.19 -7.98
C ASP A 124 -18.57 -12.85 -8.67
N GLU A 125 -19.85 -12.48 -8.79
CA GLU A 125 -20.27 -11.18 -9.28
C GLU A 125 -20.02 -10.04 -8.27
N MET A 126 -20.08 -10.33 -6.96
CA MET A 126 -19.82 -9.34 -5.90
C MET A 126 -18.33 -9.07 -5.68
N PHE A 127 -17.45 -10.05 -5.91
CA PHE A 127 -16.01 -9.94 -5.64
C PHE A 127 -15.20 -9.99 -6.94
N VAL A 128 -15.25 -8.91 -7.69
CA VAL A 128 -14.58 -8.81 -8.99
C VAL A 128 -13.10 -8.54 -8.79
N ARG A 129 -12.24 -9.47 -9.21
CA ARG A 129 -10.79 -9.26 -9.19
C ARG A 129 -10.39 -8.08 -10.07
N ARG A 130 -9.53 -7.22 -9.54
CA ARG A 130 -8.82 -6.17 -10.28
C ARG A 130 -7.35 -6.21 -9.92
N ARG A 131 -6.48 -5.58 -10.71
CA ARG A 131 -5.07 -5.42 -10.31
C ARG A 131 -4.65 -3.98 -10.54
N GLU A 132 -4.95 -3.15 -9.54
CA GLU A 132 -4.59 -1.73 -9.60
C GLU A 132 -3.15 -1.52 -9.14
N LYS A 133 -2.36 -0.89 -10.01
CA LYS A 133 -0.99 -0.49 -9.67
C LYS A 133 -1.02 0.82 -8.91
N VAL A 134 -0.35 0.85 -7.77
CA VAL A 134 -0.14 2.09 -7.00
C VAL A 134 0.89 2.94 -7.74
N ARG A 135 0.58 4.22 -7.95
CA ARG A 135 1.43 5.19 -8.66
C ARG A 135 1.32 6.57 -8.05
N ASN A 136 2.37 7.38 -8.20
CA ASN A 136 2.34 8.76 -7.77
C ASN A 136 1.26 9.55 -8.52
N GLY A 137 0.50 10.38 -7.80
CA GLY A 137 -0.62 11.14 -8.33
C GLY A 137 -1.89 10.32 -8.56
N MET A 138 -1.99 9.09 -8.03
CA MET A 138 -3.22 8.31 -8.17
C MET A 138 -4.38 8.96 -7.40
N ALA A 139 -5.59 8.90 -8.00
CA ALA A 139 -6.82 9.28 -7.34
C ALA A 139 -7.68 8.03 -7.13
N VAL A 140 -8.05 7.78 -5.87
CA VAL A 140 -8.90 6.66 -5.47
C VAL A 140 -10.29 7.19 -5.18
N THR A 141 -11.25 6.65 -5.91
CA THR A 141 -12.65 7.03 -5.75
C THR A 141 -13.35 6.08 -4.77
N LEU A 142 -13.86 6.61 -3.67
CA LEU A 142 -14.67 5.86 -2.71
C LEU A 142 -16.15 6.06 -2.98
N LYS A 143 -16.89 4.95 -3.15
CA LYS A 143 -18.35 4.98 -3.31
C LYS A 143 -19.01 5.05 -1.94
N PRO A 144 -19.90 6.00 -1.67
CA PRO A 144 -20.73 5.97 -0.45
C PRO A 144 -21.61 4.72 -0.41
N LYS A 145 -21.85 4.19 0.79
CA LYS A 145 -22.84 3.12 0.99
C LYS A 145 -24.25 3.67 0.75
N THR A 146 -25.05 2.95 -0.04
CA THR A 146 -26.47 3.29 -0.25
C THR A 146 -27.34 2.80 0.91
N ARG A 147 -28.63 3.17 0.93
CA ARG A 147 -29.57 2.67 1.95
C ARG A 147 -29.80 1.16 1.87
N GLU A 148 -29.87 0.62 0.65
CA GLU A 148 -30.07 -0.81 0.37
C GLU A 148 -28.75 -1.57 0.23
N PHE A 149 -27.70 -1.09 0.90
CA PHE A 149 -26.36 -1.64 0.74
C PHE A 149 -26.26 -3.01 1.45
N PRO A 150 -25.66 -4.04 0.80
CA PRO A 150 -25.53 -5.38 1.38
C PRO A 150 -24.45 -5.42 2.47
N THR A 151 -24.78 -4.86 3.64
CA THR A 151 -23.85 -4.61 4.76
C THR A 151 -23.12 -5.87 5.21
N TYR A 152 -23.80 -7.00 5.36
CA TYR A 152 -23.13 -8.25 5.76
C TYR A 152 -22.11 -8.74 4.73
N LYS A 153 -22.44 -8.69 3.43
CA LYS A 153 -21.53 -9.10 2.36
C LYS A 153 -20.34 -8.15 2.25
N HIS A 154 -20.56 -6.85 2.48
CA HIS A 154 -19.47 -5.87 2.56
C HIS A 154 -18.58 -6.10 3.78
N ALA A 155 -19.16 -6.40 4.93
CA ALA A 155 -18.41 -6.76 6.14
C ALA A 155 -17.54 -8.01 5.91
N ALA A 156 -18.09 -9.05 5.26
CA ALA A 156 -17.34 -10.23 4.84
C ALA A 156 -16.19 -9.87 3.90
N PHE A 157 -16.45 -8.99 2.91
CA PHE A 157 -15.41 -8.49 2.01
C PHE A 157 -14.27 -7.79 2.77
N VAL A 158 -14.61 -6.82 3.63
CA VAL A 158 -13.63 -6.07 4.41
C VAL A 158 -12.79 -7.01 5.26
N TYR A 159 -13.44 -7.90 6.00
CA TYR A 159 -12.76 -8.79 6.93
C TYR A 159 -11.95 -9.88 6.23
N LEU A 160 -12.56 -10.63 5.30
CA LEU A 160 -11.93 -11.82 4.71
C LEU A 160 -10.94 -11.49 3.59
N HIS A 161 -11.20 -10.44 2.81
CA HIS A 161 -10.39 -10.12 1.62
C HIS A 161 -9.42 -8.97 1.79
N VAL A 162 -9.70 -8.02 2.69
CA VAL A 162 -8.90 -6.79 2.83
C VAL A 162 -8.06 -6.79 4.10
N ASP A 163 -8.71 -6.92 5.26
CA ASP A 163 -8.09 -6.86 6.58
C ASP A 163 -7.02 -7.97 6.79
N THR A 164 -7.35 -9.21 6.44
CA THR A 164 -6.43 -10.36 6.47
C THR A 164 -5.14 -10.16 5.67
N GLN A 165 -5.16 -9.32 4.64
CA GLN A 165 -3.98 -9.03 3.81
C GLN A 165 -3.16 -7.85 4.33
N LEU A 166 -3.73 -7.01 5.20
CA LEU A 166 -3.13 -5.75 5.65
C LEU A 166 -2.60 -5.80 7.09
N SER A 167 -2.86 -6.88 7.84
CA SER A 167 -2.57 -6.95 9.29
C SER A 167 -1.21 -6.35 9.67
N ALA A 168 -1.21 -5.17 10.30
CA ALA A 168 -0.02 -4.39 10.60
C ALA A 168 0.36 -4.49 12.11
N PRO A 169 1.61 -4.19 12.49
CA PRO A 169 2.00 -4.14 13.92
C PRO A 169 1.29 -3.04 14.73
N LYS A 170 0.76 -2.00 14.06
CA LYS A 170 0.02 -0.87 14.67
C LYS A 170 -1.22 -0.58 13.81
N PRO A 171 -2.34 -1.28 14.00
CA PRO A 171 -3.38 -1.28 12.99
C PRO A 171 -4.42 -0.19 13.22
N LEU A 172 -4.21 0.99 12.63
CA LEU A 172 -5.29 1.96 12.41
C LEU A 172 -6.36 1.35 11.51
N PHE A 173 -5.95 0.53 10.52
CA PHE A 173 -6.90 -0.14 9.63
C PHE A 173 -7.85 -1.07 10.40
N ASP A 174 -7.32 -1.96 11.26
CA ASP A 174 -8.16 -2.86 12.08
C ASP A 174 -9.11 -2.08 13.00
N LYS A 175 -8.67 -0.91 13.51
CA LYS A 175 -9.54 -0.05 14.33
C LYS A 175 -10.71 0.51 13.53
N VAL A 176 -10.48 0.99 12.32
CA VAL A 176 -11.56 1.54 11.50
C VAL A 176 -12.48 0.47 10.91
N THR A 177 -12.00 -0.76 10.75
CA THR A 177 -12.80 -1.90 10.28
C THR A 177 -13.42 -2.73 11.39
N ALA A 178 -13.23 -2.37 12.67
CA ALA A 178 -13.73 -3.14 13.81
C ALA A 178 -15.25 -3.41 13.76
N GLU A 179 -16.04 -2.41 13.38
CA GLU A 179 -17.50 -2.54 13.23
C GLU A 179 -17.87 -3.54 12.11
N GLU A 180 -17.14 -3.55 10.99
CA GLU A 180 -17.34 -4.53 9.92
C GLU A 180 -17.04 -5.94 10.40
N ARG A 181 -15.96 -6.11 11.18
CA ARG A 181 -15.60 -7.38 11.79
C ARG A 181 -16.68 -7.88 12.75
N GLU A 182 -17.22 -7.01 13.59
CA GLU A 182 -18.32 -7.35 14.50
C GLU A 182 -19.59 -7.76 13.74
N ILE A 183 -19.96 -7.02 12.69
CA ILE A 183 -21.11 -7.35 11.82
C ILE A 183 -20.92 -8.74 11.22
N TYR A 184 -19.74 -9.04 10.69
CA TYR A 184 -19.42 -10.35 10.12
C TYR A 184 -19.52 -11.47 11.15
N ILE A 185 -18.86 -11.33 12.30
CA ILE A 185 -18.85 -12.34 13.37
C ILE A 185 -20.27 -12.60 13.88
N LYS A 186 -21.06 -11.55 14.11
CA LYS A 186 -22.43 -11.69 14.62
C LYS A 186 -23.31 -12.52 13.69
N HIS A 187 -23.27 -12.26 12.39
CA HIS A 187 -24.08 -12.98 11.40
C HIS A 187 -23.56 -14.39 11.12
N HIS A 188 -22.25 -14.64 11.26
CA HIS A 188 -21.65 -15.93 10.98
C HIS A 188 -21.70 -16.90 12.19
N CYS A 189 -21.56 -16.39 13.42
CA CYS A 189 -21.57 -17.21 14.64
C CYS A 189 -22.97 -17.36 15.27
N CYS A 190 -23.89 -16.43 15.00
CA CYS A 190 -25.30 -16.56 15.36
C CYS A 190 -26.14 -16.46 14.10
N PRO A 191 -26.34 -17.57 13.34
CA PRO A 191 -27.30 -17.55 12.25
C PRO A 191 -28.65 -17.16 12.83
N VAL A 192 -29.15 -15.99 12.44
CA VAL A 192 -30.50 -15.57 12.77
C VAL A 192 -31.41 -16.66 12.24
N LYS A 193 -32.06 -17.41 13.14
CA LYS A 193 -33.13 -18.33 12.77
C LYS A 193 -34.22 -17.45 12.18
N ASN A 194 -34.28 -17.37 10.86
CA ASN A 194 -35.43 -16.79 10.18
C ASN A 194 -36.63 -17.67 10.56
N PHE A 195 -37.54 -17.11 11.36
CA PHE A 195 -38.85 -17.66 11.64
C PHE A 195 -39.81 -17.33 10.49
#